data_AF-A0A0G1MJ51-F1
#
_entry.id   AF-A0A0G1MJ51-F1
#
_cell.length_a   1.000
_cell.length_b   1.000
_cell.length_c   1.000
_cell.angle_alpha   90.00
_cell.angle_beta   90.00
_cell.angle_gamma   90.00
#
_symmetry.space_group_name_H-M   'P 1'
#
loop_
_entity.id
_entity.type
_entity.pdbx_description
1 polymer ?
#
loop_
_entity_poly.entity_id
_entity_poly.type
_entity_poly.pdbx_seq_one_letter_code
_entity_poly.pdbx_strand_id
1 'polypeptide(L)' 'MEKTNEVRNTGRSVIDALFSVGAHFGFVKSRRHPSAKTFIFGSKNNLEIFDLEKTSKELEKASAFIEGKGKE' A
#
# COMPACT_ATOMS: atom_id res chain seq x y z
N MET A 1 -32.93 4.26 6.74
CA MET A 1 -32.05 5.40 6.37
C MET A 1 -30.70 4.81 5.98
N GLU A 2 -30.70 4.11 4.86
CA GLU A 2 -29.51 3.50 4.27
C GLU A 2 -28.77 4.61 3.52
N LYS A 3 -27.61 5.02 4.04
CA LYS A 3 -26.71 5.86 3.25
C LYS A 3 -25.94 4.96 2.31
N THR A 4 -26.44 4.91 1.07
CA THR A 4 -25.69 4.58 -0.13
C THR A 4 -24.39 5.40 -0.15
N ASN A 5 -23.25 4.73 -0.27
CA ASN A 5 -21.96 5.34 -0.62
C ASN A 5 -21.28 4.48 -1.67
N GLU A 6 -21.98 4.24 -2.78
CA GLU A 6 -21.33 3.93 -4.05
C GLU A 6 -21.06 5.24 -4.78
N VAL A 7 -19.89 5.85 -4.60
CA VAL A 7 -19.19 6.59 -5.67
C VAL A 7 -17.71 6.68 -5.33
N ARG A 8 -16.88 5.76 -5.85
CA ARG A 8 -15.48 6.03 -6.27
C ARG A 8 -15.03 5.01 -7.33
N ASN A 9 -15.70 4.97 -8.47
CA ASN A 9 -15.08 4.41 -9.67
C ASN A 9 -14.62 5.55 -10.59
N THR A 10 -13.36 5.94 -10.44
CA THR A 10 -12.59 6.63 -11.48
C THR A 10 -11.53 5.68 -12.03
N GLY A 11 -11.93 4.54 -12.58
CA GLY A 11 -11.20 3.76 -13.61
C GLY A 11 -9.74 3.34 -13.36
N ARG A 12 -9.19 3.53 -12.16
CA ARG A 12 -7.83 3.15 -11.77
C ARG A 12 -7.92 2.40 -10.45
N SER A 13 -7.43 1.16 -10.43
CA SER A 13 -7.30 0.42 -9.18
C SER A 13 -6.35 1.15 -8.23
N VAL A 14 -6.46 0.91 -6.92
CA VAL A 14 -5.49 1.45 -5.94
C VAL A 14 -4.06 1.08 -6.31
N ILE A 15 -3.87 -0.12 -6.88
CA ILE A 15 -2.59 -0.60 -7.38
C ILE A 15 -2.10 0.25 -8.55
N ASP A 16 -2.97 0.57 -9.52
CA ASP A 16 -2.60 1.45 -10.65
C ASP A 16 -2.23 2.85 -10.17
N ALA A 17 -2.95 3.37 -9.17
CA ALA A 17 -2.62 4.65 -8.56
C ALA A 17 -1.24 4.61 -7.89
N LEU A 18 -0.97 3.61 -7.05
CA LEU A 18 0.33 3.39 -6.40
C LEU A 18 1.47 3.19 -7.41
N PHE A 19 1.19 2.48 -8.50
CA PHE A 19 2.16 2.27 -9.57
C PHE A 19 2.45 3.59 -10.30
N SER A 20 1.43 4.38 -10.62
CA SER A 20 1.58 5.65 -11.33
C SER A 20 2.41 6.68 -10.58
N VAL A 21 2.36 6.67 -9.24
CA VAL A 21 3.17 7.56 -8.39
C VAL A 21 4.54 6.98 -8.04
N GLY A 22 4.85 5.75 -8.46
CA GLY A 22 6.13 5.10 -8.18
C GLY A 22 6.27 4.53 -6.76
N ALA A 23 5.17 4.24 -6.06
CA ALA A 23 5.20 3.77 -4.67
C ALA A 23 5.81 2.36 -4.47
N HIS A 24 6.10 1.65 -5.56
CA HIS A 24 6.74 0.34 -5.54
C HIS A 24 8.26 0.43 -5.36
N PHE A 25 8.87 1.60 -5.54
CA PHE A 25 10.31 1.78 -5.33
C PHE A 25 10.63 1.89 -3.84
N GLY A 26 11.47 0.98 -3.36
CA GLY A 26 11.93 0.92 -1.98
C GLY A 26 13.34 1.48 -1.79
N PHE A 27 13.97 1.09 -0.68
CA PHE A 27 15.34 1.47 -0.37
C PHE A 27 16.35 0.46 -0.91
N VAL A 28 17.63 0.81 -0.83
CA VAL A 28 18.71 -0.16 -1.00
C VAL A 28 18.77 -1.10 0.21
N LYS A 29 19.14 -2.35 -0.02
CA LYS A 29 19.18 -3.41 1.02
C LYS A 29 19.93 -3.00 2.30
N SER A 30 20.97 -2.16 2.18
CA SER A 30 21.79 -1.69 3.33
C SER A 30 21.09 -0.65 4.21
N ARG A 31 20.05 0.02 3.71
CA ARG A 31 19.34 1.10 4.40
C ARG A 31 17.96 0.66 4.91
N ARG A 32 17.54 -0.55 4.55
CA ARG A 32 16.25 -1.10 4.96
C ARG A 32 16.30 -1.67 6.38
N HIS A 33 15.20 -1.49 7.12
CA HIS A 33 14.94 -2.24 8.34
C HIS A 33 14.57 -3.72 8.06
N PRO A 34 15.15 -4.71 8.77
CA PRO A 34 14.94 -6.14 8.50
C PRO A 34 13.48 -6.58 8.39
N SER A 35 12.57 -6.00 9.17
CA SER A 35 11.13 -6.31 9.15
C SER A 35 10.45 -6.05 7.80
N ALA A 36 10.95 -5.09 7.02
CA ALA A 36 10.38 -4.78 5.71
C ALA A 36 10.66 -5.85 4.64
N LYS A 37 11.44 -6.90 4.96
CA LYS A 37 11.82 -7.97 4.02
C LYS A 37 10.60 -8.71 3.47
N THR A 38 9.60 -8.93 4.32
CA THR A 38 8.39 -9.71 3.99
C THR A 38 7.51 -9.05 2.92
N PHE A 39 7.64 -7.72 2.78
CA PHE A 39 6.86 -6.89 1.85
C PHE A 39 7.59 -6.62 0.54
N ILE A 40 8.83 -7.10 0.38
CA ILE A 40 9.62 -6.91 -0.83
C ILE A 40 9.31 -8.03 -1.82
N PHE A 41 9.01 -7.64 -3.05
CA PHE A 41 8.81 -8.54 -4.18
C PHE A 41 10.16 -9.00 -4.76
N GLY A 42 11.10 -8.07 -4.91
CA GLY A 42 12.41 -8.36 -5.48
C GLY A 42 13.34 -7.17 -5.42
N SER A 43 14.47 -7.24 -6.12
CA SER A 43 15.42 -6.13 -6.22
C SER A 43 15.92 -5.98 -7.65
N LYS A 44 16.02 -4.74 -8.13
CA LYS A 44 16.56 -4.40 -9.45
C LYS A 44 17.55 -3.24 -9.29
N ASN A 45 18.76 -3.38 -9.83
CA ASN A 45 19.81 -2.36 -9.76
C ASN A 45 20.08 -1.85 -8.32
N ASN A 46 20.20 -2.76 -7.35
CA ASN A 46 20.35 -2.49 -5.92
C ASN A 46 19.16 -1.80 -5.23
N LEU A 47 18.09 -1.48 -5.95
CA LEU A 47 16.86 -0.93 -5.39
C LEU A 47 15.87 -2.06 -5.10
N GLU A 48 15.34 -2.12 -3.89
CA GLU A 48 14.28 -3.08 -3.55
C GLU A 48 12.96 -2.60 -4.14
N ILE A 49 12.14 -3.54 -4.61
CA ILE A 49 10.81 -3.30 -5.18
C ILE A 49 9.80 -3.89 -4.21
N PHE A 50 8.86 -3.07 -3.76
CA PHE A 50 7.75 -3.46 -2.92
C PHE A 50 6.64 -4.15 -3.71
N ASP A 51 6.01 -5.12 -3.05
CA ASP A 51 4.82 -5.81 -3.55
C ASP A 51 3.58 -4.95 -3.29
N LEU A 52 3.04 -4.32 -4.35
CA LEU A 52 1.89 -3.43 -4.25
C LEU A 52 0.60 -4.15 -3.80
N GLU A 53 0.47 -5.45 -4.03
CA GLU A 53 -0.70 -6.22 -3.56
C GLU A 53 -0.67 -6.41 -2.04
N LYS A 54 0.52 -6.56 -1.46
CA LYS A 54 0.68 -6.58 0.00
C LYS A 54 0.49 -5.19 0.57
N THR A 55 1.05 -4.17 -0.08
CA THR A 55 0.92 -2.78 0.36
C THR A 55 -0.54 -2.31 0.39
N SER A 56 -1.35 -2.66 -0.61
CA SER A 56 -2.78 -2.30 -0.62
C SER A 56 -3.55 -2.92 0.56
N LYS A 57 -3.30 -4.21 0.85
CA LYS A 57 -3.92 -4.90 1.99
C LYS A 57 -3.53 -4.29 3.33
N GLU A 58 -2.26 -3.94 3.52
CA GLU A 58 -1.83 -3.27 4.76
C GLU A 58 -2.41 -1.85 4.89
N LEU A 59 -2.59 -1.14 3.76
CA LEU A 59 -3.24 0.17 3.75
C LEU A 59 -4.71 0.08 4.19
N GLU A 60 -5.45 -0.92 3.71
CA GLU A 60 -6.83 -1.18 4.13
C GLU A 60 -6.93 -1.48 5.64
N LYS A 61 -6.03 -2.31 6.17
CA LYS A 61 -5.95 -2.59 7.61
C LYS A 61 -5.68 -1.32 8.42
N ALA A 62 -4.75 -0.48 7.97
CA ALA A 62 -4.45 0.78 8.63
C ALA A 62 -5.65 1.73 8.62
N SER A 63 -6.37 1.82 7.50
CA SER A 63 -7.61 2.62 7.40
C SER A 63 -8.68 2.12 8.37
N ALA A 64 -8.91 0.81 8.42
CA ALA A 64 -9.87 0.20 9.34
C ALA A 64 -9.50 0.43 10.82
N PHE A 65 -8.20 0.37 11.14
CA PHE A 65 -7.71 0.66 12.49
C PHE A 65 -8.00 2.11 12.91
N ILE A 66 -7.72 3.08 12.02
CA ILE A 66 -7.97 4.51 12.29
C ILE A 66 -9.47 4.78 12.45
N GLU A 67 -10.32 4.19 11.59
CA GLU A 67 -11.78 4.30 11.72
C GLU A 67 -12.30 3.74 13.04
N GLY A 68 -11.72 2.63 13.52
CA GLY A 68 -12.04 2.07 14.82
C GLY A 68 -11.70 3.02 15.97
N LYS A 69 -10.54 3.69 15.90
CA LYS A 69 -10.09 4.65 16.91
C LYS A 69 -10.81 6.00 16.88
N GLY A 70 -11.35 6.40 15.73
CA GLY A 70 -12.15 7.62 15.61
C GLY A 70 -13.59 7.48 16.10
N LYS A 71 -14.05 6.27 16.45
CA LYS A 71 -15.39 6.01 16.99
C LYS A 71 -15.42 5.86 18.52
N GLU A 72 -14.25 5.76 19.18
CA GLU A 72 -14.10 5.95 20.64
C GLU A 72 -14.13 7.44 20.98
#